data_AF-A0A520EJY2-F1
#
_entry.id   AF-A0A520EJY2-F1
#
_cell.length_a   1.000
_cell.length_b   1.000
_cell.length_c   1.000
_cell.angle_alpha   90.00
_cell.angle_beta   90.00
_cell.angle_gamma   90.00
#
_symmetry.space_group_name_H-M   'P 1'
#
loop_
_entity.id
_entity.type
_entity.pdbx_description
1 polymer ?
#
loop_
_entity_poly.entity_id
_entity_poly.type
_entity_poly.pdbx_seq_one_letter_code
_entity_poly.pdbx_strand_id
1 'polypeptide(L)'
;LVLHHIAADGGSLAPLARDIAVAYAARTEGEMPGWAPLPVQYADYTLWQRKLLGSADDPASVLAAQVEYWRAELAGLPECIELPTDRRRPAEPSYRGGTVEFVIDPELVSGVDELARGSGATPSMVLQSVLAVLLRRLGAGEDVYENQDAPFERLVELLNPTRSTAYHPLFQVSFALQNNAFPEVEFPGLEWTTLPASTGRSRFDLSFTLAADGHQGLAGVVEYASDLFDRGTVESIAARYVRLLELIVADPRGRIEGYEILEPDERERVLRTWNDTRTLIPDSTIPGLFEAQVAASPDAVAVTFGDENWTYRELSSRAKRLARHLIGAGVGPEVLVAVALERSPELVVALLGVLGAGGGYLPIDPRYPSARTGFILADAAPLLILTDTPTARTLPDNDIPRILLDVISEEVGQREDIIPVDRTTPLRPDNTAYVMYTSGSTGTPKGVT
;
A
#
# COMPACT_ATOMS: atom_id res chain seq x y z
N LEU A 1 19.31 36.93 12.25
CA LEU A 1 18.13 37.49 12.93
C LEU A 1 17.17 36.34 13.21
N VAL A 2 16.63 36.22 14.42
CA VAL A 2 15.57 35.23 14.72
C VAL A 2 14.31 36.00 15.05
N LEU A 3 13.24 35.78 14.29
CA LEU A 3 11.94 36.41 14.48
C LEU A 3 10.91 35.36 14.81
N HIS A 4 10.02 35.66 15.75
CA HIS A 4 8.84 34.83 15.97
C HIS A 4 7.84 35.10 14.83
N HIS A 5 7.25 34.04 14.26
CA HIS A 5 6.37 34.15 13.08
C HIS A 5 5.09 34.97 13.33
N ILE A 6 4.75 35.22 14.60
CA ILE A 6 3.65 36.13 14.99
C ILE A 6 3.94 37.59 14.67
N ALA A 7 5.22 37.97 14.58
CA ALA A 7 5.66 39.34 14.38
C ALA A 7 6.11 39.60 12.92
N ALA A 8 6.37 38.55 12.15
CA ALA A 8 6.81 38.66 10.76
C ALA A 8 6.47 37.39 9.98
N ASP A 9 6.10 37.57 8.72
CA ASP A 9 5.88 36.53 7.71
C ASP A 9 6.75 36.79 6.47
N GLY A 10 6.58 35.99 5.40
CA GLY A 10 7.32 36.17 4.15
C GLY A 10 7.13 37.55 3.50
N GLY A 11 5.96 38.18 3.66
CA GLY A 11 5.69 39.54 3.16
C GLY A 11 6.38 40.63 4.00
N SER A 12 6.67 40.33 5.27
CA SER A 12 7.33 41.23 6.21
C SER A 12 8.84 41.32 6.01
N LEU A 13 9.47 40.32 5.39
CA LEU A 13 10.93 40.24 5.26
C LEU A 13 11.51 41.30 4.32
N ALA A 14 10.87 41.54 3.18
CA ALA A 14 11.32 42.55 2.22
C ALA A 14 11.35 43.98 2.79
N PRO A 15 10.27 44.52 3.40
CA PRO A 15 10.31 45.84 4.03
C PRO A 15 11.29 45.88 5.21
N LEU A 16 11.40 44.81 6.00
CA LEU A 16 12.38 44.74 7.08
C LEU A 16 13.81 44.86 6.57
N ALA A 17 14.18 44.11 5.53
CA ALA A 17 15.52 44.14 4.96
C ALA A 17 15.87 45.53 4.41
N ARG A 18 14.94 46.12 3.65
CA ARG A 18 15.08 47.48 3.11
C ARG A 18 15.31 48.49 4.23
N ASP A 19 14.47 48.45 5.27
CA ASP A 19 14.55 49.42 6.36
C ASP A 19 15.85 49.23 7.17
N ILE A 20 16.32 48.00 7.39
CA ILE A 20 17.62 47.73 8.01
C ILE A 20 18.77 48.35 7.19
N ALA A 21 18.74 48.26 5.86
CA ALA A 21 19.78 48.87 5.04
C ALA A 21 19.73 50.40 5.02
N VAL A 22 18.53 50.99 5.00
CA VAL A 22 18.36 52.44 5.17
C VAL A 22 18.94 52.89 6.50
N ALA A 23 18.66 52.15 7.59
CA ALA A 23 19.26 52.42 8.89
C ALA A 23 20.78 52.28 8.88
N TYR A 24 21.30 51.24 8.23
CA TYR A 24 22.73 51.02 8.13
C TYR A 24 23.43 52.17 7.40
N ALA A 25 22.94 52.56 6.21
CA ALA A 25 23.51 53.63 5.41
C ALA A 25 23.50 54.99 6.14
N ALA A 26 22.36 55.36 6.75
CA ALA A 26 22.27 56.59 7.53
C ALA A 26 23.27 56.59 8.70
N ARG A 27 23.41 55.45 9.39
CA ARG A 27 24.32 55.33 10.54
C ARG A 27 25.79 55.33 10.13
N THR A 28 26.16 54.83 8.96
CA THR A 28 27.53 54.94 8.44
C THR A 28 27.94 56.38 8.14
N GLU A 29 26.97 57.25 7.85
CA GLU A 29 27.19 58.69 7.62
C GLU A 29 27.03 59.54 8.90
N GLY A 30 26.75 58.91 10.04
CA GLY A 30 26.53 59.60 11.32
C GLY A 30 25.13 60.22 11.46
N GLU A 31 24.21 59.89 10.57
CA GLU A 31 22.83 60.39 10.57
C GLU A 31 21.86 59.40 11.24
N MET A 32 20.63 59.87 11.48
CA MET A 32 19.52 59.04 11.93
C MET A 32 18.66 58.64 10.73
N PRO A 33 18.17 57.39 10.65
CA PRO A 33 17.29 56.97 9.56
C PRO A 33 16.01 57.82 9.53
N GLY A 34 15.73 58.41 8.37
CA GLY A 34 14.61 59.33 8.14
C GLY A 34 13.30 58.64 7.73
N TRP A 35 12.82 57.68 8.51
CA TRP A 35 11.56 57.02 8.19
C TRP A 35 10.35 57.92 8.49
N ALA A 36 9.41 57.98 7.55
CA ALA A 36 8.09 58.52 7.83
C ALA A 36 7.31 57.51 8.69
N PRO A 37 6.57 57.95 9.72
CA PRO A 37 5.66 57.07 10.45
C PRO A 37 4.66 56.42 9.49
N LEU A 38 4.44 55.10 9.65
CA LEU A 38 3.47 54.39 8.84
C LEU A 38 2.05 54.94 9.12
N PRO A 39 1.26 55.27 8.08
CA PRO A 39 -0.07 55.83 8.24
C PRO A 39 -1.08 54.83 8.83
N VAL A 40 -0.76 53.54 8.79
CA VAL A 40 -1.57 52.43 9.29
C VAL A 40 -0.65 51.47 10.04
N GLN A 41 -1.05 51.06 11.24
CA GLN A 41 -0.37 50.04 12.03
C GLN A 41 -1.09 48.69 11.90
N TYR A 42 -0.40 47.59 12.20
CA TYR A 42 -1.02 46.26 12.18
C TYR A 42 -2.23 46.15 13.13
N ALA A 43 -2.22 46.88 14.25
CA ALA A 43 -3.36 46.98 15.15
C ALA A 43 -4.59 47.63 14.48
N ASP A 44 -4.40 48.61 13.61
CA ASP A 44 -5.50 49.23 12.86
C ASP A 44 -6.09 48.24 11.87
N TYR A 45 -5.23 47.46 11.20
CA TYR A 45 -5.65 46.38 10.30
C TYR A 45 -6.48 45.32 11.02
N THR A 46 -6.07 44.85 12.21
CA THR A 46 -6.82 43.83 12.95
C THR A 46 -8.19 44.34 13.41
N LEU A 47 -8.28 45.61 13.84
CA LEU A 47 -9.56 46.24 14.17
C LEU A 47 -10.48 46.38 12.95
N TRP A 48 -9.94 46.79 11.81
CA TRP A 48 -10.67 46.88 10.56
C TRP A 48 -11.18 45.51 10.09
N GLN A 49 -10.31 44.49 10.10
CA GLN A 49 -10.64 43.12 9.70
C GLN A 49 -11.75 42.54 10.57
N ARG A 50 -11.67 42.72 11.90
CA ARG A 50 -12.72 42.26 12.83
C ARG A 50 -14.07 42.93 12.55
N LYS A 51 -14.06 44.23 12.23
CA LYS A 51 -15.28 44.96 11.87
C LYS A 51 -15.87 44.48 10.54
N LEU A 52 -15.01 44.18 9.56
CA LEU A 52 -15.41 43.69 8.24
C LEU A 52 -16.03 42.30 8.32
N LEU A 53 -15.38 41.37 9.03
CA LEU A 53 -15.81 39.97 9.13
C LEU A 53 -17.06 39.80 10.01
N GLY A 54 -17.23 40.65 11.03
CA GLY A 54 -18.35 40.55 11.98
C GLY A 54 -18.11 39.50 13.07
N SER A 55 -19.19 38.96 13.63
CA SER A 55 -19.14 37.97 14.72
C SER A 55 -19.59 36.59 14.26
N ALA A 56 -18.94 35.54 14.74
CA ALA A 56 -19.38 34.16 14.47
C ALA A 56 -20.79 33.86 15.06
N ASP A 57 -21.20 34.60 16.09
CA ASP A 57 -22.54 34.48 16.69
C ASP A 57 -23.64 35.20 15.90
N ASP A 58 -23.27 35.97 14.87
CA ASP A 58 -24.20 36.65 13.97
C ASP A 58 -24.30 35.87 12.65
N PRO A 59 -25.42 35.17 12.39
CA PRO A 59 -25.62 34.40 11.15
C PRO A 59 -25.58 35.25 9.87
N ALA A 60 -25.79 36.56 9.97
CA ALA A 60 -25.71 37.47 8.83
C ALA A 60 -24.29 37.99 8.55
N SER A 61 -23.32 37.64 9.41
CA SER A 61 -21.94 38.08 9.25
C SER A 61 -21.21 37.31 8.15
N VAL A 62 -20.19 37.95 7.55
CA VAL A 62 -19.30 37.31 6.58
C VAL A 62 -18.56 36.13 7.22
N LEU A 63 -18.15 36.28 8.50
CA LEU A 63 -17.45 35.23 9.23
C LEU A 63 -18.32 33.97 9.40
N ALA A 64 -19.59 34.13 9.78
CA ALA A 64 -20.49 32.98 9.95
C ALA A 64 -20.72 32.26 8.61
N ALA A 65 -20.92 33.00 7.52
CA ALA A 65 -21.07 32.41 6.18
C ALA A 65 -19.81 31.64 5.73
N GLN A 66 -18.62 32.17 5.99
CA GLN A 66 -17.36 31.47 5.69
C GLN A 66 -17.21 30.19 6.53
N VAL A 67 -17.51 30.24 7.83
CA VAL A 67 -17.42 29.07 8.71
C VAL A 67 -18.36 27.96 8.26
N GLU A 68 -19.60 28.29 7.90
CA GLU A 68 -20.56 27.29 7.42
C GLU A 68 -20.15 26.68 6.09
N TYR A 69 -19.62 27.48 5.16
CA TYR A 69 -19.02 26.97 3.93
C TYR A 69 -17.91 25.95 4.23
N TRP A 70 -16.93 26.32 5.06
CA TRP A 70 -15.82 25.43 5.40
C TRP A 70 -16.25 24.19 6.20
N ARG A 71 -17.27 24.31 7.05
CA ARG A 71 -17.85 23.16 7.75
C ARG A 71 -18.45 22.17 6.76
N ALA A 72 -19.14 22.66 5.73
CA ALA A 72 -19.72 21.82 4.69
C ALA A 72 -18.64 21.18 3.80
N GLU A 73 -17.65 21.96 3.35
CA GLU A 73 -16.58 21.48 2.48
C GLU A 73 -15.68 20.44 3.16
N LEU A 74 -15.43 20.58 4.46
CA LEU A 74 -14.58 19.67 5.22
C LEU A 74 -15.37 18.50 5.85
N ALA A 75 -16.69 18.46 5.65
CA ALA A 75 -17.52 17.41 6.22
C ALA A 75 -17.21 16.04 5.59
N GLY A 76 -16.92 15.05 6.43
CA GLY A 76 -16.66 13.67 5.99
C GLY A 76 -15.23 13.42 5.52
N LEU A 77 -14.36 14.43 5.50
CA LEU A 77 -12.94 14.23 5.24
C LEU A 77 -12.29 13.38 6.34
N PRO A 78 -11.27 12.57 6.01
CA PRO A 78 -10.53 11.81 7.00
C PRO A 78 -9.80 12.75 7.97
N GLU A 79 -9.80 12.41 9.26
CA GLU A 79 -9.08 13.18 10.28
C GLU A 79 -7.55 13.18 10.04
N CYS A 80 -7.04 12.11 9.45
CA CYS A 80 -5.64 11.93 9.07
C CYS A 80 -5.59 11.15 7.76
N ILE A 81 -4.94 11.70 6.74
CA ILE A 81 -4.68 10.98 5.50
C ILE A 81 -3.67 9.84 5.72
N GLU A 82 -3.78 8.78 4.92
CA GLU A 82 -2.84 7.66 4.95
C GLU A 82 -1.67 7.91 4.00
N LEU A 83 -0.52 8.34 4.54
CA LEU A 83 0.70 8.50 3.75
C LEU A 83 1.51 7.20 3.75
N PRO A 84 2.34 6.95 2.70
CA PRO A 84 3.27 5.81 2.66
C PRO A 84 4.46 6.05 3.60
N THR A 85 4.20 6.04 4.92
CA THR A 85 5.20 6.27 5.96
C THR A 85 6.05 5.02 6.21
N ASP A 86 7.34 5.19 6.47
CA ASP A 86 8.27 4.11 6.82
C ASP A 86 8.04 3.58 8.25
N ARG A 87 7.41 4.40 9.09
CA ARG A 87 7.19 4.13 10.51
C ARG A 87 5.76 4.37 10.90
N ARG A 88 5.30 3.67 11.94
CA ARG A 88 4.00 3.95 12.55
C ARG A 88 4.01 5.33 13.21
N ARG A 89 2.93 6.08 13.03
CA ARG A 89 2.74 7.39 13.67
C ARG A 89 2.81 7.26 15.21
N PRO A 90 3.66 8.05 15.89
CA PRO A 90 3.68 8.10 17.35
C PRO A 90 2.45 8.83 17.91
N ALA A 91 2.11 8.56 19.17
CA ALA A 91 1.00 9.25 19.85
C ALA A 91 1.30 10.75 20.12
N GLU A 92 2.57 11.10 20.25
CA GLU A 92 3.08 12.47 20.41
C GLU A 92 4.26 12.68 19.45
N PRO A 93 4.23 13.70 18.58
CA PRO A 93 5.29 13.98 17.63
C PRO A 93 6.48 14.63 18.33
N SER A 94 7.70 14.24 17.96
CA SER A 94 8.92 14.87 18.45
C SER A 94 9.19 16.24 17.81
N TYR A 95 8.46 16.56 16.74
CA TYR A 95 8.70 17.69 15.83
C TYR A 95 10.08 17.68 15.19
N ARG A 96 10.85 16.58 15.27
CA ARG A 96 12.12 16.46 14.56
C ARG A 96 11.83 16.25 13.07
N GLY A 97 12.60 16.95 12.24
CA GLY A 97 12.42 16.89 10.80
C GLY A 97 13.72 16.85 10.03
N GLY A 98 13.61 16.43 8.78
CA GLY A 98 14.65 16.53 7.77
C GLY A 98 14.17 17.38 6.60
N THR A 99 15.08 17.65 5.66
CA THR A 99 14.78 18.35 4.41
C THR A 99 15.41 17.60 3.24
N VAL A 100 14.67 17.54 2.13
CA VAL A 100 15.12 17.05 0.83
C VAL A 100 14.94 18.17 -0.17
N GLU A 101 15.99 18.47 -0.94
CA GLU A 101 15.96 19.50 -1.97
C GLU A 101 15.78 18.84 -3.35
N PHE A 102 15.06 19.52 -4.23
CA PHE A 102 14.88 19.14 -5.63
C PHE A 102 14.79 20.40 -6.49
N VAL A 103 14.92 20.24 -7.81
CA VAL A 103 14.90 21.35 -8.77
C VAL A 103 13.88 21.04 -9.86
N ILE A 104 13.17 22.07 -10.30
CA ILE A 104 12.35 22.07 -11.51
C ILE A 104 13.07 22.98 -12.50
N ASP A 105 13.58 22.41 -13.59
CA ASP A 105 14.37 23.14 -14.56
C ASP A 105 13.54 24.17 -15.35
N PRO A 106 14.18 25.15 -16.00
CA PRO A 106 13.49 26.20 -16.75
C PRO A 106 12.56 25.71 -17.87
N GLU A 107 12.88 24.60 -18.53
CA GLU A 107 12.06 24.05 -19.61
C GLU A 107 10.74 23.51 -19.03
N LEU A 108 10.84 22.78 -17.92
CA LEU A 108 9.67 22.28 -17.20
C LEU A 108 8.82 23.42 -16.61
N VAL A 109 9.44 24.47 -16.07
CA VAL A 109 8.71 25.68 -15.61
C VAL A 109 7.94 26.34 -16.75
N SER A 110 8.57 26.50 -17.92
CA SER A 110 7.91 27.04 -19.11
C SER A 110 6.71 26.18 -19.53
N GLY A 111 6.86 24.86 -19.50
CA GLY A 111 5.76 23.93 -19.77
C GLY A 111 4.61 24.02 -18.77
N VAL A 112 4.90 24.21 -17.48
CA VAL A 112 3.90 24.47 -16.44
C VAL A 112 3.16 25.78 -16.72
N ASP A 113 3.86 26.85 -17.09
CA ASP A 113 3.26 28.14 -17.44
C ASP A 113 2.35 28.05 -18.67
N GLU A 114 2.75 27.27 -19.68
CA GLU A 114 1.94 26.99 -20.87
C GLU A 114 0.70 26.18 -20.53
N LEU A 115 0.83 25.16 -19.71
CA LEU A 115 -0.30 24.34 -19.26
C LEU A 115 -1.30 25.16 -18.44
N ALA A 116 -0.81 25.98 -17.51
CA ALA A 116 -1.63 26.88 -16.71
C ALA A 116 -2.42 27.83 -17.62
N ARG A 117 -1.74 28.50 -18.57
CA ARG A 117 -2.37 29.42 -19.52
C ARG A 117 -3.38 28.73 -20.43
N GLY A 118 -3.05 27.54 -20.94
CA GLY A 118 -3.93 26.74 -21.80
C GLY A 118 -5.20 26.25 -21.10
N SER A 119 -5.15 26.13 -19.78
CA SER A 119 -6.24 25.61 -18.94
C SER A 119 -7.02 26.70 -18.20
N GLY A 120 -6.63 27.97 -18.32
CA GLY A 120 -7.23 29.07 -17.55
C GLY A 120 -6.91 29.00 -16.05
N ALA A 121 -5.81 28.35 -15.69
CA ALA A 121 -5.33 28.15 -14.32
C ALA A 121 -4.08 28.99 -14.04
N THR A 122 -3.63 28.97 -12.78
CA THR A 122 -2.35 29.57 -12.39
C THR A 122 -1.26 28.49 -12.31
N PRO A 123 0.04 28.84 -12.45
CA PRO A 123 1.13 27.88 -12.24
C PRO A 123 1.06 27.20 -10.86
N SER A 124 0.65 27.95 -9.83
CA SER A 124 0.43 27.41 -8.48
C SER A 124 -0.62 26.30 -8.47
N MET A 125 -1.76 26.49 -9.16
CA MET A 125 -2.81 25.46 -9.26
C MET A 125 -2.29 24.20 -9.96
N VAL A 126 -1.49 24.34 -11.03
CA VAL A 126 -0.90 23.19 -11.71
C VAL A 126 0.04 22.43 -10.77
N LEU A 127 0.96 23.13 -10.09
CA LEU A 127 1.93 22.52 -9.17
C LEU A 127 1.25 21.82 -8.00
N GLN A 128 0.17 22.41 -7.44
CA GLN A 128 -0.65 21.83 -6.38
C GLN A 128 -1.39 20.59 -6.86
N SER A 129 -2.07 20.67 -8.01
CA SER A 129 -2.83 19.55 -8.58
C SER A 129 -1.94 18.34 -8.86
N VAL A 130 -0.71 18.56 -9.33
CA VAL A 130 0.24 17.45 -9.53
C VAL A 130 0.65 16.81 -8.21
N LEU A 131 0.81 17.59 -7.14
CA LEU A 131 1.08 17.04 -5.81
C LEU A 131 -0.14 16.24 -5.31
N ALA A 132 -1.35 16.75 -5.47
CA ALA A 132 -2.57 16.04 -5.09
C ALA A 132 -2.73 14.72 -5.84
N VAL A 133 -2.46 14.71 -7.16
CA VAL A 133 -2.44 13.48 -7.96
C VAL A 133 -1.38 12.50 -7.45
N LEU A 134 -0.17 12.97 -7.14
CA LEU A 134 0.89 12.12 -6.60
C LEU A 134 0.44 11.48 -5.27
N LEU A 135 -0.07 12.29 -4.33
CA LEU A 135 -0.52 11.80 -3.03
C LEU A 135 -1.62 10.74 -3.18
N ARG A 136 -2.61 10.97 -4.04
CA ARG A 136 -3.64 9.97 -4.37
C ARG A 136 -3.03 8.69 -4.93
N ARG A 137 -2.08 8.81 -5.87
CA ARG A 137 -1.38 7.65 -6.47
C ARG A 137 -0.51 6.89 -5.47
N LEU A 138 -0.08 7.54 -4.39
CA LEU A 138 0.64 6.94 -3.28
C LEU A 138 -0.27 6.34 -2.20
N GLY A 139 -1.59 6.42 -2.36
CA GLY A 139 -2.56 5.82 -1.44
C GLY A 139 -3.15 6.77 -0.41
N ALA A 140 -2.95 8.09 -0.51
CA ALA A 140 -3.46 9.08 0.45
C ALA A 140 -4.99 9.29 0.44
N GLY A 141 -5.75 8.41 -0.21
CA GLY A 141 -7.20 8.50 -0.38
C GLY A 141 -7.62 9.25 -1.65
N GLU A 142 -8.93 9.33 -1.87
CA GLU A 142 -9.52 10.00 -3.05
C GLU A 142 -9.82 11.49 -2.82
N ASP A 143 -9.88 11.92 -1.55
CA ASP A 143 -10.32 13.26 -1.15
C ASP A 143 -9.13 14.13 -0.71
N VAL A 144 -8.21 14.41 -1.63
CA VAL A 144 -7.14 15.40 -1.41
C VAL A 144 -7.67 16.78 -1.79
N TYR A 145 -8.11 17.53 -0.78
CA TYR A 145 -8.77 18.83 -0.98
C TYR A 145 -7.77 19.99 -0.95
N GLU A 146 -7.87 20.90 -1.92
CA GLU A 146 -7.06 22.13 -2.01
C GLU A 146 -7.92 23.35 -1.64
N ASN A 147 -7.46 24.17 -0.70
CA ASN A 147 -8.25 25.32 -0.22
C ASN A 147 -7.34 26.48 0.21
N GLN A 148 -7.56 27.69 -0.34
CA GLN A 148 -6.66 28.83 -0.19
C GLN A 148 -7.21 30.02 0.64
N ASP A 149 -8.52 30.09 0.92
CA ASP A 149 -9.16 31.40 1.23
C ASP A 149 -9.88 31.55 2.59
N ALA A 150 -9.33 31.03 3.69
CA ALA A 150 -9.78 31.45 5.02
C ALA A 150 -8.66 31.68 6.05
N PRO A 151 -8.87 32.57 7.04
CA PRO A 151 -7.96 32.74 8.16
C PRO A 151 -7.85 31.43 8.95
N PHE A 152 -6.81 30.65 8.66
CA PHE A 152 -6.67 29.26 9.05
C PHE A 152 -6.84 29.02 10.55
N GLU A 153 -6.17 29.80 11.40
CA GLU A 153 -6.22 29.63 12.85
C GLU A 153 -7.62 29.87 13.43
N ARG A 154 -8.33 30.89 12.92
CA ARG A 154 -9.69 31.20 13.36
C ARG A 154 -10.70 30.20 12.81
N LEU A 155 -10.44 29.66 11.63
CA LEU A 155 -11.23 28.58 11.03
C LEU A 155 -11.11 27.30 11.87
N VAL A 156 -9.89 26.87 12.22
CA VAL A 156 -9.65 25.69 13.07
C VAL A 156 -10.37 25.82 14.41
N GLU A 157 -10.29 26.99 15.05
CA GLU A 157 -10.96 27.25 16.33
C GLU A 157 -12.49 27.11 16.22
N LEU A 158 -13.08 27.64 15.14
CA LEU A 158 -14.54 27.65 14.92
C LEU A 158 -15.08 26.33 14.37
N LEU A 159 -14.28 25.60 13.59
CA LEU A 159 -14.62 24.25 13.12
C LEU A 159 -14.55 23.24 14.27
N ASN A 160 -13.66 23.48 15.24
CA ASN A 160 -13.39 22.64 16.39
C ASN A 160 -13.23 21.15 16.00
N PRO A 161 -12.29 20.83 15.09
CA PRO A 161 -12.05 19.45 14.65
C PRO A 161 -11.57 18.57 15.81
N THR A 162 -11.65 17.25 15.63
CA THR A 162 -11.11 16.28 16.59
C THR A 162 -9.65 16.62 16.89
N ARG A 163 -9.37 16.93 18.15
CA ARG A 163 -8.02 17.29 18.58
C ARG A 163 -7.20 16.02 18.76
N SER A 164 -6.15 15.89 17.96
CA SER A 164 -5.12 14.88 18.12
C SER A 164 -3.85 15.53 18.63
N THR A 165 -3.15 14.88 19.54
CA THR A 165 -1.77 15.23 19.91
C THR A 165 -0.77 14.72 18.88
N ALA A 166 -1.16 13.78 18.01
CA ALA A 166 -0.28 13.05 17.11
C ALA A 166 -0.09 13.68 15.72
N TYR A 167 -1.01 14.55 15.30
CA TYR A 167 -1.03 15.14 13.96
C TYR A 167 -1.75 16.49 13.94
N HIS A 168 -1.49 17.28 12.90
CA HIS A 168 -2.14 18.57 12.72
C HIS A 168 -3.63 18.38 12.33
N PRO A 169 -4.57 19.12 12.95
CA PRO A 169 -6.00 18.77 12.98
C PRO A 169 -6.81 18.91 11.69
N LEU A 170 -6.24 19.45 10.61
CA LEU A 170 -6.97 19.65 9.33
C LEU A 170 -6.26 19.10 8.10
N PHE A 171 -4.93 19.08 8.10
CA PHE A 171 -4.13 18.58 7.00
C PHE A 171 -2.80 18.07 7.53
N GLN A 172 -2.20 17.14 6.79
CA GLN A 172 -0.89 16.57 7.13
C GLN A 172 0.19 16.98 6.12
N VAL A 173 -0.21 17.42 4.92
CA VAL A 173 0.68 17.91 3.88
C VAL A 173 0.38 19.38 3.61
N SER A 174 1.41 20.21 3.62
CA SER A 174 1.31 21.60 3.18
C SER A 174 2.06 21.84 1.87
N PHE A 175 1.56 22.78 1.08
CA PHE A 175 2.24 23.28 -0.12
C PHE A 175 2.32 24.80 -0.06
N ALA A 176 3.48 25.35 -0.40
CA ALA A 176 3.71 26.78 -0.51
C ALA A 176 4.53 27.10 -1.77
N LEU A 177 4.06 28.07 -2.54
CA LEU A 177 4.83 28.69 -3.63
C LEU A 177 5.23 30.10 -3.20
N GLN A 178 6.52 30.32 -2.99
CA GLN A 178 7.10 31.60 -2.60
C GLN A 178 7.56 32.38 -3.82
N ASN A 179 6.71 33.32 -4.27
CA ASN A 179 7.03 34.25 -5.35
C ASN A 179 7.60 35.59 -4.85
N ASN A 180 7.82 35.72 -3.54
CA ASN A 180 8.37 36.92 -2.94
C ASN A 180 9.89 36.80 -2.91
N ALA A 181 10.56 37.37 -3.92
CA ALA A 181 12.01 37.50 -3.89
C ALA A 181 12.42 38.35 -2.68
N PHE A 182 13.46 37.92 -1.97
CA PHE A 182 14.13 38.81 -1.02
C PHE A 182 14.70 39.98 -1.83
N PRO A 183 14.45 41.24 -1.44
CA PRO A 183 14.91 42.37 -2.24
C PRO A 183 16.43 42.35 -2.36
N GLU A 184 16.95 42.76 -3.53
CA GLU A 184 18.35 43.17 -3.64
C GLU A 184 18.51 44.44 -2.81
N VAL A 185 19.20 44.30 -1.68
CA VAL A 185 19.46 45.41 -0.77
C VAL A 185 20.96 45.62 -0.70
N GLU A 186 21.42 46.85 -0.88
CA GLU A 186 22.85 47.17 -0.77
C GLU A 186 23.19 47.65 0.63
N PHE A 187 24.29 47.14 1.18
CA PHE A 187 24.89 47.63 2.41
C PHE A 187 26.22 48.30 2.05
N PRO A 188 26.34 49.64 2.09
CA PRO A 188 27.56 50.33 1.71
C PRO A 188 28.81 49.77 2.41
N GLY A 189 29.77 49.28 1.64
CA GLY A 189 31.02 48.72 2.17
C GLY A 189 30.92 47.31 2.76
N LEU A 190 29.80 46.61 2.56
CA LEU A 190 29.60 45.22 2.98
C LEU A 190 29.09 44.36 1.81
N GLU A 191 29.62 43.15 1.74
CA GLU A 191 29.01 42.07 0.97
C GLU A 191 28.11 41.25 1.89
N TRP A 192 27.01 40.74 1.35
CA TRP A 192 26.10 39.87 2.09
C TRP A 192 25.56 38.77 1.18
N THR A 193 25.11 37.68 1.79
CA THR A 193 24.44 36.59 1.10
C THR A 193 23.40 35.97 2.03
N THR A 194 22.32 35.41 1.47
CA THR A 194 21.36 34.62 2.21
C THR A 194 21.87 33.21 2.41
N LEU A 195 21.95 32.75 3.65
CA LEU A 195 22.24 31.36 3.97
C LEU A 195 20.95 30.66 4.42
N PRO A 196 20.58 29.53 3.80
CA PRO A 196 19.48 28.72 4.30
C PRO A 196 19.85 28.18 5.70
N ALA A 197 18.93 28.36 6.65
CA ALA A 197 19.09 27.89 8.01
C ALA A 197 17.97 26.91 8.35
N SER A 198 18.28 25.61 8.32
CA SER A 198 17.34 24.58 8.76
C SER A 198 17.19 24.62 10.27
N THR A 199 15.95 24.52 10.75
CA THR A 199 15.66 24.39 12.18
C THR A 199 15.75 22.94 12.66
N GLY A 200 15.90 21.98 11.74
CA GLY A 200 15.87 20.53 12.05
C GLY A 200 14.53 20.08 12.64
N ARG A 201 13.48 20.87 12.44
CA ARG A 201 12.13 20.60 12.93
C ARG A 201 11.16 20.48 11.77
N SER A 202 10.07 19.74 11.98
CA SER A 202 8.93 19.78 11.09
C SER A 202 7.63 19.92 11.84
N ARG A 203 6.74 20.78 11.33
CA ARG A 203 5.42 21.07 11.90
C ARG A 203 4.31 20.17 11.31
N PHE A 204 4.55 19.61 10.14
CA PHE A 204 3.62 18.78 9.38
C PHE A 204 4.29 17.46 9.03
N ASP A 205 3.55 16.52 8.45
CA ASP A 205 4.15 15.25 8.04
C ASP A 205 5.05 15.46 6.83
N LEU A 206 4.57 16.24 5.85
CA LEU A 206 5.32 16.72 4.69
C LEU A 206 4.98 18.19 4.43
N SER A 207 5.97 19.00 4.08
CA SER A 207 5.77 20.39 3.65
C SER A 207 6.59 20.67 2.40
N PHE A 208 5.89 20.89 1.29
CA PHE A 208 6.49 21.28 0.01
C PHE A 208 6.57 22.80 -0.06
N THR A 209 7.77 23.32 -0.26
CA THR A 209 8.00 24.73 -0.54
C THR A 209 8.75 24.86 -1.86
N LEU A 210 8.17 25.61 -2.80
CA LEU A 210 8.79 25.97 -4.07
C LEU A 210 9.12 27.47 -4.06
N ALA A 211 10.28 27.85 -4.55
CA ALA A 211 10.69 29.24 -4.72
C ALA A 211 11.51 29.39 -6.01
N ALA A 212 11.64 30.62 -6.51
CA ALA A 212 12.56 30.89 -7.61
C ALA A 212 14.00 30.50 -7.21
N ASP A 213 14.72 29.82 -8.11
CA ASP A 213 16.11 29.39 -7.87
C ASP A 213 17.15 30.51 -8.06
N GLY A 214 16.70 31.73 -8.37
CA GLY A 214 17.55 32.86 -8.76
C GLY A 214 17.86 32.90 -10.26
N HIS A 215 17.32 31.97 -11.04
CA HIS A 215 17.42 31.87 -12.49
C HIS A 215 16.00 31.77 -13.10
N GLN A 216 15.81 30.92 -14.10
CA GLN A 216 14.51 30.68 -14.75
C GLN A 216 13.83 29.39 -14.25
N GLY A 217 14.38 28.74 -13.21
CA GLY A 217 13.86 27.51 -12.64
C GLY A 217 13.16 27.73 -11.29
N LEU A 218 12.76 26.62 -10.65
CA LEU A 218 12.29 26.61 -9.27
C LEU A 218 13.15 25.67 -8.43
N ALA A 219 13.54 26.15 -7.24
CA ALA A 219 14.11 25.34 -6.18
C ALA A 219 12.99 24.85 -5.27
N GLY A 220 12.94 23.53 -5.05
CA GLY A 220 11.97 22.88 -4.19
C GLY A 220 12.60 22.28 -2.94
N VAL A 221 11.90 22.40 -1.83
CA VAL A 221 12.28 21.78 -0.54
C VAL A 221 11.08 21.01 0.00
N VAL A 222 11.30 19.74 0.32
CA VAL A 222 10.38 18.92 1.11
C VAL A 222 10.91 18.81 2.52
N GLU A 223 10.29 19.50 3.46
CA GLU A 223 10.49 19.26 4.89
C GLU A 223 9.60 18.10 5.34
N TYR A 224 10.12 17.19 6.15
CA TYR A 224 9.39 15.99 6.56
C TYR A 224 9.59 15.65 8.02
N ALA A 225 8.59 15.03 8.64
CA ALA A 225 8.68 14.51 10.01
C ALA A 225 9.52 13.22 10.05
N SER A 226 10.66 13.24 10.76
CA SER A 226 11.57 12.08 10.84
C SER A 226 11.00 10.90 11.64
N ASP A 227 9.96 11.17 12.44
CA ASP A 227 9.21 10.12 13.15
C ASP A 227 8.42 9.22 12.19
N LEU A 228 8.14 9.71 10.96
CA LEU A 228 7.30 9.02 9.97
C LEU A 228 8.12 8.55 8.77
N PHE A 229 9.06 9.37 8.29
CA PHE A 229 9.74 9.13 7.02
C PHE A 229 11.25 8.98 7.18
N ASP A 230 11.81 8.10 6.37
CA ASP A 230 13.21 8.06 6.01
C ASP A 230 13.52 9.01 4.86
N ARG A 231 14.75 9.53 4.86
CA ARG A 231 15.21 10.47 3.83
C ARG A 231 15.02 9.91 2.41
N GLY A 232 15.37 8.65 2.19
CA GLY A 232 15.26 8.00 0.88
C GLY A 232 13.81 7.89 0.38
N THR A 233 12.84 7.73 1.28
CA THR A 233 11.41 7.72 0.93
C THR A 233 10.96 9.08 0.46
N VAL A 234 11.39 10.16 1.13
CA VAL A 234 11.08 11.54 0.73
C VAL A 234 11.81 11.95 -0.55
N GLU A 235 13.06 11.50 -0.75
CA GLU A 235 13.79 11.64 -2.02
C GLU A 235 13.02 11.00 -3.18
N SER A 236 12.49 9.79 -2.96
CA SER A 236 11.65 9.11 -3.96
C SER A 236 10.35 9.87 -4.21
N ILE A 237 9.68 10.40 -3.18
CA ILE A 237 8.46 11.22 -3.35
C ILE A 237 8.77 12.49 -4.17
N ALA A 238 9.87 13.19 -3.88
CA ALA A 238 10.28 14.38 -4.61
C ALA A 238 10.62 14.06 -6.09
N ALA A 239 11.35 12.97 -6.34
CA ALA A 239 11.66 12.52 -7.70
C ALA A 239 10.39 12.18 -8.50
N ARG A 240 9.43 11.48 -7.86
CA ARG A 240 8.13 11.17 -8.48
C ARG A 240 7.29 12.42 -8.74
N TYR A 241 7.38 13.44 -7.88
CA TYR A 241 6.71 14.72 -8.10
C TYR A 241 7.22 15.42 -9.37
N VAL A 242 8.54 15.53 -9.53
CA VAL A 242 9.16 16.12 -10.73
C VAL A 242 8.82 15.29 -11.97
N ARG A 243 8.98 13.96 -11.91
CA ARG A 243 8.62 13.06 -13.02
C ARG A 243 7.17 13.19 -13.45
N LEU A 244 6.25 13.29 -12.48
CA LEU A 244 4.83 13.44 -12.78
C LEU A 244 4.54 14.80 -13.44
N LEU A 245 5.22 15.87 -13.02
CA LEU A 245 5.17 17.17 -13.70
C LEU A 245 5.64 17.04 -15.15
N GLU A 246 6.79 16.40 -15.42
CA GLU A 246 7.31 16.17 -16.77
C GLU A 246 6.30 15.43 -17.66
N LEU A 247 5.72 14.35 -17.13
CA LEU A 247 4.76 13.52 -17.86
C LEU A 247 3.47 14.28 -18.20
N ILE A 248 2.94 15.07 -17.26
CA ILE A 248 1.72 15.85 -17.44
C ILE A 248 1.94 17.01 -18.39
N VAL A 249 3.09 17.68 -18.32
CA VAL A 249 3.46 18.76 -19.24
C VAL A 249 3.64 18.23 -20.67
N ALA A 250 4.23 17.03 -20.82
CA ALA A 250 4.44 16.41 -22.13
C ALA A 250 3.15 15.92 -22.80
N ASP A 251 2.16 15.43 -22.03
CA ASP A 251 0.85 15.02 -22.55
C ASP A 251 -0.31 15.50 -21.68
N PRO A 252 -0.69 16.80 -21.71
CA PRO A 252 -1.72 17.34 -20.80
C PRO A 252 -3.11 16.71 -20.91
N ARG A 253 -3.38 15.97 -21.99
CA ARG A 253 -4.68 15.30 -22.23
C ARG A 253 -4.64 13.81 -21.85
N GLY A 254 -3.51 13.31 -21.38
CA GLY A 254 -3.35 11.94 -20.90
C GLY A 254 -4.22 11.66 -19.68
N ARG A 255 -4.63 10.40 -19.54
CA ARG A 255 -5.38 9.94 -18.35
C ARG A 255 -4.43 9.91 -17.15
N ILE A 256 -4.86 10.50 -16.02
CA ILE A 256 -4.08 10.52 -14.77
C ILE A 256 -3.59 9.12 -14.35
N GLU A 257 -4.41 8.09 -14.54
CA GLU A 257 -4.08 6.68 -14.23
C GLU A 257 -2.97 6.10 -15.12
N GLY A 258 -2.79 6.65 -16.33
CA GLY A 258 -1.85 6.16 -17.33
C GLY A 258 -0.40 6.60 -17.12
N TYR A 259 -0.16 7.60 -16.27
CA TYR A 259 1.20 8.05 -15.98
C TYR A 259 1.94 7.05 -15.11
N GLU A 260 3.13 6.64 -15.55
CA GLU A 260 4.04 5.78 -14.80
C GLU A 260 4.80 6.59 -13.76
N ILE A 261 4.35 6.48 -12.51
CA ILE A 261 4.94 7.18 -11.37
C ILE A 261 6.21 6.50 -10.88
N LEU A 262 6.40 5.20 -11.13
CA LEU A 262 7.61 4.51 -10.69
C LEU A 262 8.79 4.94 -11.54
N GLU A 263 9.93 5.14 -10.88
CA GLU A 263 11.18 5.34 -11.61
C GLU A 263 11.55 4.05 -12.37
N PRO A 264 12.29 4.14 -13.49
CA PRO A 264 12.66 2.97 -14.29
C PRO A 264 13.30 1.84 -13.47
N ASP A 265 14.18 2.18 -12.54
CA ASP A 265 14.85 1.20 -11.66
C ASP A 265 13.91 0.58 -10.64
N GLU A 266 12.93 1.34 -10.13
CA GLU A 266 11.90 0.82 -9.24
C GLU A 266 10.98 -0.15 -9.98
N ARG A 267 10.56 0.21 -11.19
CA ARG A 267 9.74 -0.64 -12.05
C ARG A 267 10.45 -1.95 -12.39
N GLU A 268 11.73 -1.89 -12.75
CA GLU A 268 12.55 -3.07 -13.01
C GLU A 268 12.66 -3.96 -11.78
N ARG A 269 12.89 -3.37 -10.59
CA ARG A 269 12.97 -4.11 -9.33
C ARG A 269 11.68 -4.86 -9.02
N VAL A 270 10.54 -4.17 -9.10
CA VAL A 270 9.22 -4.73 -8.76
C VAL A 270 8.76 -5.77 -9.78
N LEU A 271 8.94 -5.50 -11.07
CA LEU A 271 8.43 -6.38 -12.13
C LEU A 271 9.37 -7.53 -12.46
N ARG A 272 10.68 -7.34 -12.34
CA ARG A 272 11.68 -8.36 -12.72
C ARG A 272 12.47 -8.87 -11.55
N THR A 273 13.22 -8.03 -10.84
CA THR A 273 14.19 -8.50 -9.83
C THR A 273 13.51 -9.34 -8.74
N TRP A 274 12.38 -8.88 -8.20
CA TRP A 274 11.64 -9.63 -7.18
C TRP A 274 10.91 -10.86 -7.72
N ASN A 275 10.61 -10.88 -9.02
CA ASN A 275 9.88 -11.97 -9.67
C ASN A 275 10.81 -12.95 -10.41
N ASP A 276 12.13 -12.80 -10.31
CA ASP A 276 13.11 -13.72 -10.90
C ASP A 276 13.20 -15.03 -10.09
N THR A 277 12.07 -15.75 -10.09
CA THR A 277 11.85 -17.00 -9.36
C THR A 277 11.80 -18.20 -10.29
N ARG A 278 12.22 -18.02 -11.56
CA ARG A 278 12.16 -19.07 -12.58
C ARG A 278 13.15 -20.19 -12.25
N THR A 279 12.62 -21.32 -11.83
CA THR A 279 13.38 -22.56 -11.63
C THR A 279 12.80 -23.67 -12.51
N LEU A 280 13.65 -24.53 -13.06
CA LEU A 280 13.20 -25.69 -13.81
C LEU A 280 12.71 -26.76 -12.83
N ILE A 281 11.45 -27.17 -12.99
CA ILE A 281 10.84 -28.25 -12.21
C ILE A 281 10.80 -29.50 -13.11
N PRO A 282 11.09 -30.71 -12.58
CA PRO A 282 11.00 -31.94 -13.35
C PRO A 282 9.60 -32.15 -13.95
N ASP A 283 9.55 -32.58 -15.21
CA ASP A 283 8.31 -32.99 -15.89
C ASP A 283 7.88 -34.39 -15.40
N SER A 284 7.35 -34.43 -14.18
CA SER A 284 6.95 -35.67 -13.50
C SER A 284 5.73 -35.44 -12.63
N THR A 285 5.06 -36.53 -12.25
CA THR A 285 3.89 -36.51 -11.36
C THR A 285 4.32 -36.76 -9.93
N ILE A 286 3.51 -36.35 -8.94
CA ILE A 286 3.78 -36.66 -7.52
C ILE A 286 3.96 -38.17 -7.30
N PRO A 287 3.10 -39.07 -7.83
CA PRO A 287 3.35 -40.52 -7.79
C PRO A 287 4.65 -40.93 -8.45
N GLY A 288 5.02 -40.33 -9.59
CA GLY A 288 6.27 -40.62 -10.29
C GLY A 288 7.51 -40.26 -9.47
N LEU A 289 7.50 -39.09 -8.81
CA LEU A 289 8.56 -38.66 -7.91
C LEU A 289 8.65 -39.57 -6.67
N PHE A 290 7.50 -39.94 -6.10
CA PHE A 290 7.46 -40.85 -4.96
C PHE A 290 8.03 -42.23 -5.31
N GLU A 291 7.66 -42.82 -6.46
CA GLU A 291 8.18 -44.12 -6.90
C GLU A 291 9.68 -44.07 -7.23
N ALA A 292 10.19 -42.96 -7.76
CA ALA A 292 11.62 -42.76 -7.94
C ALA A 292 12.36 -42.77 -6.59
N GLN A 293 11.79 -42.15 -5.54
CA GLN A 293 12.35 -42.18 -4.19
C GLN A 293 12.29 -43.58 -3.57
N VAL A 294 11.19 -44.31 -3.77
CA VAL A 294 11.04 -45.71 -3.32
C VAL A 294 12.11 -46.60 -3.96
N ALA A 295 12.40 -46.40 -5.25
CA ALA A 295 13.46 -47.14 -5.94
C ALA A 295 14.87 -46.78 -5.42
N ALA A 296 15.10 -45.50 -5.09
CA ALA A 296 16.41 -45.02 -4.64
C ALA A 296 16.77 -45.47 -3.21
N SER A 297 15.79 -45.44 -2.29
CA SER A 297 16.01 -45.75 -0.87
C SER A 297 14.84 -46.52 -0.26
N PRO A 298 14.60 -47.78 -0.66
CA PRO A 298 13.37 -48.50 -0.31
C PRO A 298 13.23 -48.79 1.18
N ASP A 299 14.34 -49.05 1.89
CA ASP A 299 14.33 -49.47 3.29
C ASP A 299 14.52 -48.29 4.26
N ALA A 300 14.57 -47.06 3.74
CA ALA A 300 14.55 -45.85 4.56
C ALA A 300 13.15 -45.60 5.12
N VAL A 301 13.07 -45.07 6.35
CA VAL A 301 11.80 -44.71 6.99
C VAL A 301 11.14 -43.56 6.23
N ALA A 302 9.88 -43.74 5.84
CA ALA A 302 9.06 -42.77 5.12
C ALA A 302 7.98 -42.12 6.00
N VAL A 303 7.36 -42.90 6.90
CA VAL A 303 6.31 -42.42 7.80
C VAL A 303 6.59 -42.92 9.22
N THR A 304 6.45 -42.01 10.19
CA THR A 304 6.53 -42.31 11.62
C THR A 304 5.24 -41.81 12.29
N PHE A 305 4.60 -42.67 13.07
CA PHE A 305 3.40 -42.33 13.84
C PHE A 305 3.41 -43.04 15.19
N GLY A 306 3.59 -42.29 16.27
CA GLY A 306 3.88 -42.88 17.57
C GLY A 306 5.17 -43.70 17.51
N ASP A 307 5.09 -44.97 17.92
CA ASP A 307 6.21 -45.91 17.89
C ASP A 307 6.30 -46.69 16.56
N GLU A 308 5.34 -46.53 15.66
CA GLU A 308 5.31 -47.21 14.36
C GLU A 308 6.12 -46.45 13.32
N ASN A 309 6.91 -47.21 12.55
CA ASN A 309 7.72 -46.69 11.45
C ASN A 309 7.50 -47.56 10.21
N TRP A 310 7.14 -46.94 9.09
CA TRP A 310 7.03 -47.62 7.80
C TRP A 310 8.11 -47.12 6.86
N THR A 311 8.74 -48.06 6.17
CA THR A 311 9.71 -47.78 5.10
C THR A 311 9.02 -47.30 3.83
N TYR A 312 9.78 -46.69 2.90
CA TYR A 312 9.28 -46.32 1.58
C TYR A 312 8.67 -47.51 0.82
N ARG A 313 9.32 -48.68 0.92
CA ARG A 313 8.83 -49.94 0.33
C ARG A 313 7.46 -50.34 0.89
N GLU A 314 7.33 -50.31 2.21
CA GLU A 314 6.08 -50.68 2.90
C GLU A 314 4.93 -49.73 2.62
N LEU A 315 5.24 -48.42 2.52
CA LEU A 315 4.26 -47.40 2.17
C LEU A 315 3.81 -47.52 0.70
N SER A 316 4.75 -47.65 -0.24
CA SER A 316 4.44 -47.82 -1.66
C SER A 316 3.61 -49.07 -1.91
N SER A 317 3.94 -50.19 -1.29
CA SER A 317 3.19 -51.44 -1.38
C SER A 317 1.72 -51.27 -0.93
N ARG A 318 1.49 -50.59 0.20
CA ARG A 318 0.12 -50.26 0.68
C ARG A 318 -0.62 -49.31 -0.27
N ALA A 319 0.03 -48.22 -0.70
CA ALA A 319 -0.55 -47.23 -1.59
C ALA A 319 -0.91 -47.83 -2.96
N LYS A 320 -0.06 -48.71 -3.52
CA LYS A 320 -0.31 -49.41 -4.79
C LYS A 320 -1.50 -50.37 -4.71
N ARG A 321 -1.63 -51.12 -3.61
CA ARG A 321 -2.80 -51.97 -3.39
C ARG A 321 -4.10 -51.16 -3.38
N LEU A 322 -4.11 -50.04 -2.66
CA LEU A 322 -5.26 -49.14 -2.64
C LEU A 322 -5.52 -48.54 -4.01
N ALA A 323 -4.49 -48.02 -4.70
CA ALA A 323 -4.63 -47.43 -6.02
C ALA A 323 -5.22 -48.42 -7.05
N ARG A 324 -4.84 -49.70 -7.01
CA ARG A 324 -5.44 -50.74 -7.88
C ARG A 324 -6.92 -50.96 -7.56
N HIS A 325 -7.29 -50.98 -6.28
CA HIS A 325 -8.69 -51.09 -5.88
C HIS A 325 -9.51 -49.88 -6.37
N LEU A 326 -8.97 -48.67 -6.22
CA LEU A 326 -9.59 -47.43 -6.70
C LEU A 326 -9.74 -47.39 -8.23
N ILE A 327 -8.73 -47.85 -8.97
CA ILE A 327 -8.81 -48.01 -10.43
C ILE A 327 -9.97 -48.94 -10.80
N GLY A 328 -10.11 -50.08 -10.11
CA GLY A 328 -11.23 -51.01 -10.29
C GLY A 328 -12.60 -50.40 -9.98
N ALA A 329 -12.66 -49.42 -9.07
CA ALA A 329 -13.85 -48.64 -8.76
C ALA A 329 -14.11 -47.47 -9.72
N GLY A 330 -13.23 -47.25 -10.71
CA GLY A 330 -13.38 -46.22 -11.74
C GLY A 330 -12.61 -44.91 -11.49
N VAL A 331 -11.72 -44.87 -10.49
CA VAL A 331 -10.87 -43.70 -10.25
C VAL A 331 -9.78 -43.61 -11.33
N GLY A 332 -9.60 -42.42 -11.88
CA GLY A 332 -8.56 -42.10 -12.86
C GLY A 332 -8.33 -40.58 -12.95
N PRO A 333 -7.58 -40.10 -13.96
CA PRO A 333 -7.34 -38.67 -14.19
C PRO A 333 -8.64 -37.84 -14.18
N GLU A 334 -8.60 -36.67 -13.51
CA GLU A 334 -9.73 -35.74 -13.34
C GLU A 334 -10.92 -36.27 -12.52
N VAL A 335 -10.80 -37.45 -11.89
CA VAL A 335 -11.81 -37.99 -10.99
C VAL A 335 -11.47 -37.63 -9.55
N LEU A 336 -12.44 -37.06 -8.83
CA LEU A 336 -12.26 -36.69 -7.44
C LEU A 336 -12.63 -37.83 -6.48
N VAL A 337 -11.79 -38.03 -5.46
CA VAL A 337 -12.05 -38.94 -4.34
C VAL A 337 -12.02 -38.14 -3.05
N ALA A 338 -13.12 -38.14 -2.30
CA ALA A 338 -13.13 -37.53 -0.97
C ALA A 338 -12.32 -38.39 -0.01
N VAL A 339 -11.44 -37.78 0.79
CA VAL A 339 -10.65 -38.46 1.81
C VAL A 339 -11.02 -37.87 3.17
N ALA A 340 -11.75 -38.66 3.95
CA ALA A 340 -12.24 -38.32 5.27
C ALA A 340 -11.60 -39.24 6.31
N LEU A 341 -10.41 -38.86 6.78
CA LEU A 341 -9.64 -39.62 7.76
C LEU A 341 -9.02 -38.66 8.77
N GLU A 342 -8.84 -39.13 9.99
CA GLU A 342 -7.99 -38.43 10.96
C GLU A 342 -6.51 -38.58 10.60
N ARG A 343 -5.63 -37.92 11.38
CA ARG A 343 -4.19 -38.03 11.16
C ARG A 343 -3.71 -39.44 11.54
N SER A 344 -3.31 -40.21 10.53
CA SER A 344 -2.77 -41.55 10.69
C SER A 344 -1.84 -41.91 9.51
N PRO A 345 -1.04 -42.99 9.60
CA PRO A 345 -0.31 -43.54 8.45
C PRO A 345 -1.23 -43.88 7.26
N GLU A 346 -2.45 -44.34 7.52
CA GLU A 346 -3.45 -44.67 6.51
C GLU A 346 -3.91 -43.47 5.71
N LEU A 347 -3.92 -42.26 6.30
CA LEU A 347 -4.17 -41.03 5.55
C LEU A 347 -3.12 -40.84 4.44
N VAL A 348 -1.83 -41.08 4.73
CA VAL A 348 -0.77 -40.98 3.72
C VAL A 348 -0.95 -42.03 2.62
N VAL A 349 -1.33 -43.25 3.00
CA VAL A 349 -1.70 -44.32 2.04
C VAL A 349 -2.88 -43.90 1.17
N ALA A 350 -3.91 -43.28 1.74
CA ALA A 350 -5.08 -42.80 1.03
C ALA A 350 -4.71 -41.75 -0.02
N LEU A 351 -3.95 -40.73 0.36
CA LEU A 351 -3.51 -39.66 -0.55
C LEU A 351 -2.66 -40.21 -1.69
N LEU A 352 -1.64 -41.02 -1.38
CA LEU A 352 -0.78 -41.64 -2.40
C LEU A 352 -1.53 -42.65 -3.26
N GLY A 353 -2.52 -43.35 -2.70
CA GLY A 353 -3.37 -44.30 -3.41
C GLY A 353 -4.29 -43.61 -4.41
N VAL A 354 -4.92 -42.50 -4.03
CA VAL A 354 -5.76 -41.68 -4.92
C VAL A 354 -4.92 -41.11 -6.06
N LEU A 355 -3.80 -40.44 -5.74
CA LEU A 355 -2.88 -39.90 -6.74
C LEU A 355 -2.29 -41.01 -7.64
N GLY A 356 -1.97 -42.16 -7.05
CA GLY A 356 -1.47 -43.34 -7.74
C GLY A 356 -2.50 -43.93 -8.71
N ALA A 357 -3.79 -43.95 -8.36
CA ALA A 357 -4.87 -44.29 -9.29
C ALA A 357 -5.02 -43.26 -10.42
N GLY A 358 -4.58 -42.02 -10.16
CA GLY A 358 -4.63 -40.87 -11.06
C GLY A 358 -5.71 -39.87 -10.70
N GLY A 359 -6.49 -40.11 -9.64
CA GLY A 359 -7.51 -39.18 -9.18
C GLY A 359 -6.94 -38.01 -8.38
N GLY A 360 -7.76 -36.97 -8.23
CA GLY A 360 -7.52 -35.88 -7.30
C GLY A 360 -8.18 -36.14 -5.95
N TYR A 361 -7.48 -35.91 -4.84
CA TYR A 361 -8.11 -36.07 -3.53
C TYR A 361 -8.82 -34.79 -3.07
N LEU A 362 -9.98 -34.94 -2.44
CA LEU A 362 -10.74 -33.88 -1.78
C LEU A 362 -10.67 -34.13 -0.27
N PRO A 363 -9.81 -33.44 0.49
CA PRO A 363 -9.70 -33.68 1.92
C PRO A 363 -10.93 -33.14 2.65
N ILE A 364 -11.53 -34.00 3.48
CA ILE A 364 -12.66 -33.68 4.34
C ILE A 364 -12.21 -33.84 5.78
N ASP A 365 -12.19 -32.75 6.55
CA ASP A 365 -11.93 -32.84 8.00
C ASP A 365 -13.16 -33.45 8.69
N PRO A 366 -13.05 -34.62 9.34
CA PRO A 366 -14.17 -35.28 10.01
C PRO A 366 -14.80 -34.44 11.12
N ARG A 367 -14.09 -33.43 11.63
CA ARG A 367 -14.54 -32.54 12.70
C ARG A 367 -15.37 -31.38 12.18
N TYR A 368 -15.49 -31.21 10.86
CA TYR A 368 -16.36 -30.18 10.29
C TYR A 368 -17.82 -30.43 10.62
N PRO A 369 -18.62 -29.37 10.82
CA PRO A 369 -20.06 -29.51 10.94
C PRO A 369 -20.65 -30.24 9.74
N SER A 370 -21.63 -31.12 9.96
CA SER A 370 -22.26 -31.95 8.93
C SER A 370 -22.77 -31.14 7.73
N ALA A 371 -23.35 -29.96 7.98
CA ALA A 371 -23.82 -29.05 6.93
C ALA A 371 -22.70 -28.57 6.01
N ARG A 372 -21.50 -28.29 6.55
CA ARG A 372 -20.33 -27.88 5.76
C ARG A 372 -19.81 -29.03 4.93
N THR A 373 -19.68 -30.21 5.51
CA THR A 373 -19.25 -31.42 4.81
C THR A 373 -20.24 -31.80 3.71
N GLY A 374 -21.54 -31.76 3.98
CA GLY A 374 -22.60 -32.01 3.00
C GLY A 374 -22.56 -31.04 1.83
N PHE A 375 -22.34 -29.75 2.09
CA PHE A 375 -22.15 -28.75 1.04
C PHE A 375 -20.94 -29.08 0.15
N ILE A 376 -19.77 -29.34 0.75
CA ILE A 376 -18.54 -29.64 0.01
C ILE A 376 -18.72 -30.89 -0.86
N LEU A 377 -19.32 -31.95 -0.32
CA LEU A 377 -19.55 -33.20 -1.05
C LEU A 377 -20.56 -33.00 -2.20
N ALA A 378 -21.61 -32.20 -1.99
CA ALA A 378 -22.59 -31.91 -3.03
C ALA A 378 -22.00 -31.05 -4.16
N ASP A 379 -21.16 -30.07 -3.82
CA ASP A 379 -20.54 -29.15 -4.78
C ASP A 379 -19.41 -29.83 -5.58
N ALA A 380 -18.54 -30.59 -4.90
CA ALA A 380 -17.41 -31.27 -5.54
C ALA A 380 -17.79 -32.56 -6.26
N ALA A 381 -18.92 -33.19 -5.89
CA ALA A 381 -19.43 -34.44 -6.46
C ALA A 381 -18.35 -35.53 -6.64
N PRO A 382 -17.62 -35.93 -5.59
CA PRO A 382 -16.58 -36.95 -5.70
C PRO A 382 -17.20 -38.30 -6.05
N LEU A 383 -16.45 -39.14 -6.78
CA LEU A 383 -16.90 -40.48 -7.18
C LEU A 383 -17.17 -41.38 -5.98
N LEU A 384 -16.34 -41.27 -4.94
CA LEU A 384 -16.42 -42.05 -3.71
C LEU A 384 -15.76 -41.31 -2.53
N ILE A 385 -16.04 -41.78 -1.31
CA ILE A 385 -15.42 -41.34 -0.07
C ILE A 385 -14.54 -42.45 0.50
N LEU A 386 -13.25 -42.18 0.66
CA LEU A 386 -12.31 -42.98 1.45
C LEU A 386 -12.35 -42.55 2.91
N THR A 387 -12.62 -43.50 3.81
CA THR A 387 -12.77 -43.27 5.25
C THR A 387 -12.43 -44.56 6.02
N ASP A 388 -12.42 -44.51 7.34
CA ASP A 388 -12.40 -45.68 8.22
C ASP A 388 -13.79 -45.92 8.87
N THR A 389 -13.99 -47.09 9.49
CA THR A 389 -15.27 -47.44 10.14
C THR A 389 -15.70 -46.43 11.22
N PRO A 390 -14.83 -45.93 12.11
CA PRO A 390 -15.21 -44.92 13.10
C PRO A 390 -15.68 -43.60 12.47
N THR A 391 -14.93 -43.05 11.51
CA THR A 391 -15.20 -41.78 10.85
C THR A 391 -16.42 -41.88 9.94
N ALA A 392 -16.67 -43.03 9.31
CA ALA A 392 -17.86 -43.23 8.49
C ALA A 392 -19.17 -42.98 9.27
N ARG A 393 -19.19 -43.21 10.59
CA ARG A 393 -20.37 -42.99 11.44
C ARG A 393 -20.63 -41.51 11.74
N THR A 394 -19.65 -40.64 11.58
CA THR A 394 -19.77 -39.20 11.86
C THR A 394 -20.04 -38.37 10.62
N LEU A 395 -19.74 -38.91 9.44
CA LEU A 395 -20.01 -38.27 8.16
C LEU A 395 -21.52 -38.18 7.87
N PRO A 396 -21.99 -37.07 7.26
CA PRO A 396 -23.40 -36.91 6.89
C PRO A 396 -23.85 -38.00 5.92
N ASP A 397 -25.10 -38.45 6.04
CA ASP A 397 -25.71 -39.35 5.08
C ASP A 397 -25.76 -38.70 3.69
N ASN A 398 -25.34 -39.47 2.68
CA ASN A 398 -25.28 -39.08 1.28
C ASN A 398 -25.23 -40.33 0.40
N ASP A 399 -25.51 -40.19 -0.89
CA ASP A 399 -25.55 -41.30 -1.85
C ASP A 399 -24.18 -41.67 -2.45
N ILE A 400 -23.09 -41.08 -1.94
CA ILE A 400 -21.73 -41.30 -2.46
C ILE A 400 -21.19 -42.61 -1.88
N PRO A 401 -20.71 -43.55 -2.73
CA PRO A 401 -20.11 -44.80 -2.28
C PRO A 401 -18.96 -44.58 -1.28
N ARG A 402 -18.90 -45.41 -0.24
CA ARG A 402 -17.87 -45.33 0.80
C ARG A 402 -16.96 -46.54 0.74
N ILE A 403 -15.66 -46.30 0.82
CA ILE A 403 -14.62 -47.32 0.86
C ILE A 403 -13.91 -47.24 2.22
N LEU A 404 -13.97 -48.33 2.98
CA LEU A 404 -13.43 -48.44 4.35
C LEU A 404 -12.00 -49.02 4.33
N LEU A 405 -11.00 -48.22 4.66
CA LEU A 405 -9.58 -48.64 4.59
C LEU A 405 -9.20 -49.72 5.59
N ASP A 406 -9.86 -49.72 6.75
CA ASP A 406 -9.67 -50.72 7.81
C ASP A 406 -10.25 -52.10 7.44
N VAL A 407 -11.14 -52.17 6.46
CA VAL A 407 -11.72 -53.44 5.96
C VAL A 407 -10.95 -54.00 4.76
N ILE A 408 -10.49 -53.14 3.85
CA ILE A 408 -9.77 -53.56 2.64
C ILE A 408 -8.41 -54.18 2.95
N SER A 409 -7.81 -53.83 4.09
CA SER A 409 -6.50 -54.33 4.49
C SER A 409 -6.44 -55.85 4.67
N GLU A 410 -7.58 -56.56 4.73
CA GLU A 410 -7.65 -58.01 4.93
C GLU A 410 -7.87 -58.86 3.65
N GLU A 411 -8.31 -58.29 2.51
CA GLU A 411 -8.87 -59.11 1.39
C GLU A 411 -8.12 -59.10 0.03
N VAL A 412 -7.00 -58.38 -0.16
CA VAL A 412 -6.47 -58.12 -1.53
C VAL A 412 -5.25 -58.96 -1.93
N GLY A 413 -5.33 -59.60 -3.11
CA GLY A 413 -4.36 -60.54 -3.69
C GLY A 413 -3.02 -59.98 -4.21
N GLN A 414 -2.16 -60.91 -4.66
CA GLN A 414 -0.69 -60.85 -4.71
C GLN A 414 -0.01 -59.92 -5.75
N ARG A 415 -0.73 -59.13 -6.58
CA ARG A 415 -0.09 -58.30 -7.63
C ARG A 415 -0.05 -56.82 -7.26
N GLU A 416 1.15 -56.29 -7.04
CA GLU A 416 1.36 -54.91 -6.54
C GLU A 416 1.63 -53.88 -7.64
N ASP A 417 2.20 -54.27 -8.79
CA ASP A 417 2.60 -53.30 -9.81
C ASP A 417 1.41 -52.67 -10.55
N ILE A 418 1.39 -51.34 -10.66
CA ILE A 418 0.44 -50.58 -11.48
C ILE A 418 1.17 -50.12 -12.74
N ILE A 419 0.75 -50.63 -13.90
CA ILE A 419 1.31 -50.27 -15.20
C ILE A 419 0.40 -49.27 -15.92
N PRO A 420 0.91 -48.45 -16.86
CA PRO A 420 0.11 -47.43 -17.53
C PRO A 420 -1.20 -47.95 -18.16
N VAL A 421 -1.23 -49.20 -18.62
CA VAL A 421 -2.42 -49.85 -19.20
C VAL A 421 -3.52 -50.17 -18.16
N ASP A 422 -3.19 -50.17 -16.87
CA ASP A 422 -4.18 -50.34 -15.81
C ASP A 422 -5.09 -49.10 -15.69
N ARG A 423 -4.66 -47.92 -16.19
CA ARG A 423 -5.44 -46.67 -16.14
C ARG A 423 -6.21 -46.46 -17.43
N THR A 424 -7.40 -45.87 -17.32
CA THR A 424 -8.26 -45.51 -18.47
C THR A 424 -7.62 -44.43 -19.35
N THR A 425 -6.82 -43.52 -18.76
CA THR A 425 -6.10 -42.43 -19.44
C THR A 425 -4.70 -42.25 -18.81
N PRO A 426 -3.67 -41.82 -19.58
CA PRO A 426 -2.35 -41.53 -19.03
C PRO A 426 -2.37 -40.40 -17.99
N LEU A 427 -1.71 -40.61 -16.85
CA LEU A 427 -1.52 -39.59 -15.82
C LEU A 427 -0.44 -38.58 -16.26
N ARG A 428 -0.73 -37.28 -16.13
CA ARG A 428 0.13 -36.16 -16.52
C ARG A 428 0.34 -35.20 -15.34
N PRO A 429 1.42 -34.40 -15.33
CA PRO A 429 1.66 -33.41 -14.27
C PRO A 429 0.56 -32.34 -14.16
N ASP A 430 -0.10 -32.02 -15.28
CA ASP A 430 -1.19 -31.05 -15.33
C ASP A 430 -2.54 -31.61 -14.82
N ASN A 431 -2.62 -32.90 -14.50
CA ASN A 431 -3.85 -33.46 -13.95
C ASN A 431 -4.07 -33.00 -12.50
N THR A 432 -5.35 -32.86 -12.13
CA THR A 432 -5.74 -32.42 -10.80
C THR A 432 -5.17 -33.34 -9.71
N ALA A 433 -4.32 -32.80 -8.82
CA ALA A 433 -3.77 -33.55 -7.68
C ALA A 433 -4.73 -33.54 -6.48
N TYR A 434 -5.39 -32.42 -6.23
CA TYR A 434 -6.36 -32.28 -5.15
C TYR A 434 -7.34 -31.15 -5.43
N VAL A 435 -8.43 -31.10 -4.66
CA VAL A 435 -9.32 -29.93 -4.60
C VAL A 435 -9.40 -29.45 -3.16
N MET A 436 -8.96 -28.23 -2.90
CA MET A 436 -8.98 -27.63 -1.56
C MET A 436 -10.11 -26.60 -1.44
N TYR A 437 -10.98 -26.78 -0.45
CA TYR A 437 -12.03 -25.80 -0.16
C TYR A 437 -11.53 -24.70 0.76
N THR A 438 -11.62 -23.47 0.29
CA THR A 438 -11.27 -22.29 1.10
C THR A 438 -12.43 -21.86 1.98
N SER A 439 -12.13 -21.22 3.12
CA SER A 439 -13.14 -20.52 3.91
C SER A 439 -13.65 -19.36 3.07
N GLY A 440 -14.83 -19.51 2.46
CA GLY A 440 -15.41 -18.49 1.61
C GLY A 440 -15.59 -17.20 2.39
N SER A 441 -14.74 -16.20 2.16
CA SER A 441 -14.91 -14.83 2.68
C SER A 441 -16.22 -14.21 2.19
N THR A 442 -16.80 -14.78 1.12
CA THR A 442 -18.10 -14.45 0.51
C THR A 442 -19.26 -15.29 1.05
N GLY A 443 -19.04 -16.11 2.09
CA GLY A 443 -20.06 -16.95 2.73
C GLY A 443 -20.27 -18.33 2.10
N THR A 444 -19.82 -18.56 0.87
CA THR A 444 -19.87 -19.87 0.18
C THR A 444 -18.46 -20.43 -0.02
N PRO A 445 -18.14 -21.61 0.54
CA PRO A 445 -16.87 -22.30 0.27
C PRO A 445 -16.69 -22.57 -1.23
N LYS A 446 -15.45 -22.45 -1.74
CA LYS A 446 -15.12 -22.70 -3.15
C LYS A 446 -13.96 -23.69 -3.24
N GLY A 447 -14.08 -24.68 -4.13
CA GLY A 447 -13.01 -25.61 -4.46
C GLY A 447 -11.95 -24.96 -5.36
N VAL A 448 -10.68 -25.15 -5.01
CA VAL A 448 -9.51 -24.76 -5.82
C VAL A 448 -8.77 -26.03 -6.21
N THR A 449 -8.63 -26.25 -7.52
CA THR A 449 -7.85 -27.33 -8.13
C THR A 449 -6.37 -27.02 -8.15
#